data_AF-A0A9N8LLC4-F1
#
_entry.id   AF-A0A9N8LLC4-F1
#
_cell.length_a   1.000
_cell.length_b   1.000
_cell.length_c   1.000
_cell.angle_alpha   90.00
_cell.angle_beta   90.00
_cell.angle_gamma   90.00
#
_symmetry.space_group_name_H-M   'P 1'
#
loop_
_entity.id
_entity.type
_entity.pdbx_description
1 polymer ?
#
loop_
_entity_poly.entity_id
_entity_poly.type
_entity_poly.pdbx_seq_one_letter_code
_entity_poly.pdbx_strand_id
1 'polypeptide(L)'
;MRATLALLRYGSTAQYPTSTLAHLTNAAATRAKALSALTQPGSSTTSSTLTRSVIPPPRLPRPPIHSRPAPGGGSRGAFTLPCRKMIIYFCPNQPASAGVRLWLEKEVKKWAERYPTVEWVVSPRKAQYPVLIAEYTNGRSKEICVRNREHTSVASKIQLLLDASGRKITSLKRRPVESTNESARGIWSPMHTVEGRKAL
;
A
#
# COMPACT_ATOMS: atom_id res chain seq x y z
N MET A 1 -40.40 28.17 -26.75
CA MET A 1 -39.71 28.86 -27.86
C MET A 1 -38.20 28.69 -27.68
N ARG A 2 -37.44 28.44 -28.75
CA ARG A 2 -35.98 28.19 -28.68
C ARG A 2 -35.22 29.52 -28.68
N ALA A 3 -34.20 29.64 -27.84
CA ALA A 3 -33.19 30.69 -27.94
C ALA A 3 -31.82 30.03 -28.18
N THR A 4 -31.20 30.36 -29.31
CA THR A 4 -29.88 29.89 -29.76
C THR A 4 -29.00 31.11 -30.01
N LEU A 5 -27.80 31.15 -29.41
CA LEU A 5 -26.59 31.97 -29.71
C LEU A 5 -25.74 32.03 -28.42
N ALA A 6 -24.40 32.11 -28.43
CA ALA A 6 -23.44 32.06 -29.53
C ALA A 6 -22.14 31.36 -29.07
N LEU A 7 -21.32 30.93 -30.04
CA LEU A 7 -19.96 30.44 -29.81
C LEU A 7 -19.02 31.60 -29.42
N LEU A 8 -18.25 31.40 -28.35
CA LEU A 8 -16.94 32.05 -28.22
C LEU A 8 -15.86 30.97 -28.12
N ARG A 9 -15.14 30.79 -29.23
CA ARG A 9 -13.93 29.97 -29.28
C ARG A 9 -12.81 30.76 -28.59
N TYR A 10 -12.15 30.16 -27.62
CA TYR A 10 -10.82 30.59 -27.22
C TYR A 10 -9.86 29.40 -27.32
N GLY A 11 -9.21 29.30 -28.48
CA GLY A 11 -8.04 28.46 -28.63
C GLY A 11 -6.83 29.20 -28.09
N SER A 12 -6.09 28.59 -27.18
CA SER A 12 -4.69 28.92 -26.94
C SER A 12 -3.95 27.65 -26.56
N THR A 13 -3.03 27.24 -27.42
CA THR A 13 -2.28 26.00 -27.34
C THR A 13 -1.06 26.20 -26.44
N ALA A 14 -1.13 25.74 -25.19
CA ALA A 14 0.06 25.62 -24.35
C ALA A 14 0.91 24.42 -24.81
N GLN A 15 1.92 24.70 -25.62
CA GLN A 15 2.94 23.73 -26.03
C GLN A 15 3.81 23.36 -24.82
N TYR A 16 4.11 22.07 -24.65
CA TYR A 16 5.16 21.61 -23.75
C TYR A 16 6.33 21.10 -24.60
N PRO A 17 7.55 21.64 -24.46
CA PRO A 17 8.68 21.23 -25.29
C PRO A 17 9.14 19.82 -24.91
N THR A 18 9.15 18.93 -25.90
CA THR A 18 9.81 17.62 -25.81
C THR A 18 11.29 17.80 -26.10
N SER A 19 12.16 17.35 -25.18
CA SER A 19 13.56 17.02 -25.43
C SER A 19 13.79 15.66 -24.75
N THR A 20 13.93 14.54 -25.45
CA THR A 20 14.88 14.15 -26.51
C THR A 20 16.28 13.88 -25.95
N LEU A 21 16.68 12.61 -26.12
CA LEU A 21 17.78 11.87 -25.52
C LEU A 21 19.22 12.32 -25.87
N ALA A 22 20.12 11.95 -24.96
CA ALA A 22 21.48 11.39 -25.18
C ALA A 22 22.61 12.24 -25.80
N HIS A 23 23.58 12.59 -24.94
CA HIS A 23 25.02 12.85 -25.17
C HIS A 23 25.69 12.82 -23.77
N LEU A 24 26.89 12.29 -23.47
CA LEU A 24 27.95 11.49 -24.14
C LEU A 24 28.28 10.32 -23.15
N THR A 25 28.67 9.08 -23.51
CA THR A 25 29.92 8.55 -24.12
C THR A 25 31.26 8.98 -23.49
N ASN A 26 32.00 7.97 -23.00
CA ASN A 26 33.47 7.88 -22.81
C ASN A 26 34.12 8.41 -21.52
N ALA A 27 34.50 7.48 -20.63
CA ALA A 27 35.70 7.58 -19.79
C ALA A 27 36.17 6.16 -19.39
N ALA A 28 36.98 5.52 -20.24
CA ALA A 28 37.60 4.24 -19.94
C ALA A 28 39.01 4.41 -19.35
N ALA A 29 39.44 3.43 -18.56
CA ALA A 29 40.83 3.06 -18.28
C ALA A 29 41.81 4.13 -17.75
N THR A 30 41.95 4.18 -16.42
CA THR A 30 43.21 4.28 -15.64
C THR A 30 42.81 4.18 -14.15
N ARG A 31 43.55 3.57 -13.23
CA ARG A 31 44.99 3.26 -13.16
C ARG A 31 45.17 2.08 -12.19
N ALA A 32 45.96 1.06 -12.55
CA ALA A 32 46.38 0.02 -11.61
C ALA A 32 47.86 0.18 -11.27
N LYS A 33 48.20 0.45 -9.99
CA LYS A 33 49.47 0.07 -9.33
C LYS A 33 49.57 0.58 -7.89
N ALA A 34 50.27 -0.22 -7.07
CA ALA A 34 50.65 0.03 -5.67
C ALA A 34 49.47 0.17 -4.69
N LEU A 35 49.48 -0.44 -3.50
CA LEU A 35 50.62 -0.86 -2.69
C LEU A 35 50.60 -2.35 -2.35
N SER A 36 51.75 -2.99 -2.53
CA SER A 36 52.06 -4.34 -2.05
C SER A 36 53.03 -4.28 -0.87
N ALA A 37 53.03 -5.34 -0.07
CA ALA A 37 54.05 -5.74 0.90
C ALA A 37 54.17 -4.93 2.22
N LEU A 38 53.76 -5.57 3.31
CA LEU A 38 54.61 -5.73 4.49
C LEU A 38 54.62 -7.20 4.93
N THR A 39 55.85 -7.68 5.12
CA THR A 39 56.36 -9.04 5.28
C THR A 39 55.88 -9.83 6.50
N GLN A 40 55.84 -11.16 6.35
CA GLN A 40 55.67 -12.26 7.35
C GLN A 40 56.90 -12.35 8.30
N PRO A 41 57.08 -13.27 9.31
CA PRO A 41 56.43 -14.57 9.55
C PRO A 41 56.16 -14.97 11.03
N GLY A 42 55.69 -16.21 11.29
CA GLY A 42 55.66 -16.76 12.67
C GLY A 42 55.04 -18.16 12.86
N SER A 43 55.91 -19.18 13.04
CA SER A 43 55.72 -20.46 13.77
C SER A 43 54.38 -21.21 13.75
N SER A 44 54.43 -22.43 13.22
CA SER A 44 53.51 -23.54 13.52
C SER A 44 53.58 -24.00 14.99
N THR A 45 52.43 -24.17 15.64
CA THR A 45 52.30 -25.04 16.83
C THR A 45 50.98 -25.81 16.74
N THR A 46 51.06 -27.13 16.83
CA THR A 46 49.92 -28.05 16.90
C THR A 46 49.20 -27.93 18.24
N SER A 47 47.92 -27.57 18.23
CA SER A 47 47.02 -27.79 19.36
C SER A 47 45.64 -28.26 18.87
N SER A 48 45.27 -29.46 19.28
CA SER A 48 44.01 -30.11 18.89
C SER A 48 42.81 -29.44 19.58
N THR A 49 42.16 -28.50 18.92
CA THR A 49 40.87 -27.98 19.37
C THR A 49 39.77 -28.93 18.95
N LEU A 50 39.09 -29.52 19.94
CA LEU A 50 37.87 -30.31 19.72
C LEU A 50 36.82 -29.44 19.03
N THR A 51 36.63 -29.65 17.72
CA THR A 51 35.53 -29.05 16.98
C THR A 51 34.21 -29.60 17.48
N ARG A 52 33.64 -28.96 18.50
CA ARG A 52 32.25 -29.10 18.88
C ARG A 52 31.41 -28.82 17.63
N SER A 53 30.87 -29.87 17.02
CA SER A 53 29.93 -29.75 15.91
C SER A 53 28.67 -29.08 16.43
N VAL A 54 28.61 -27.75 16.35
CA VAL A 54 27.38 -26.99 16.55
C VAL A 54 26.48 -27.32 15.38
N ILE A 55 25.67 -28.37 15.55
CA ILE A 55 24.60 -28.71 14.62
C ILE A 55 23.74 -27.45 14.49
N PRO A 56 23.68 -26.81 13.31
CA PRO A 56 22.86 -25.62 13.15
C PRO A 56 21.41 -26.01 13.44
N PRO A 57 20.65 -25.19 14.18
CA PRO A 57 19.27 -25.54 14.54
C PRO A 57 18.48 -25.84 13.26
N PRO A 58 17.59 -26.85 13.28
CA PRO A 58 16.86 -27.25 12.09
C PRO A 58 16.13 -26.04 11.52
N ARG A 59 16.46 -25.69 10.27
CA ARG A 59 15.77 -24.62 9.55
C ARG A 59 14.36 -25.11 9.25
N LEU A 60 13.44 -24.89 10.19
CA LEU A 60 12.02 -25.15 9.96
C LEU A 60 11.63 -24.45 8.66
N PRO A 61 11.02 -25.15 7.69
CA PRO A 61 10.59 -24.52 6.46
C PRO A 61 9.63 -23.41 6.84
N ARG A 62 9.97 -22.16 6.51
CA ARG A 62 9.03 -21.05 6.69
C ARG A 62 7.76 -21.44 5.94
N PRO A 63 6.57 -21.34 6.56
CA PRO A 63 5.33 -21.58 5.83
C PRO A 63 5.34 -20.68 4.60
N PRO A 64 4.91 -21.19 3.42
CA PRO A 64 4.96 -20.41 2.19
C PRO A 64 4.25 -19.08 2.43
N ILE A 65 4.89 -17.98 2.03
CA ILE A 65 4.29 -16.65 2.13
C ILE A 65 3.03 -16.70 1.26
N HIS A 66 1.88 -16.85 1.92
CA HIS A 66 0.62 -16.94 1.21
C HIS A 66 0.39 -15.59 0.54
N SER A 67 0.43 -15.56 -0.80
CA SER A 67 0.36 -14.33 -1.60
C SER A 67 -0.97 -13.60 -1.46
N ARG A 68 -1.96 -14.24 -0.84
CA ARG A 68 -3.18 -13.57 -0.36
C ARG A 68 -2.88 -12.78 0.91
N PRO A 69 -2.92 -11.43 0.90
CA PRO A 69 -2.92 -10.65 2.12
C PRO A 69 -4.10 -11.10 2.99
N ALA A 70 -3.85 -11.29 4.28
CA ALA A 70 -4.87 -11.65 5.25
C ALA A 70 -5.91 -10.51 5.36
N PRO A 71 -7.12 -10.80 5.88
CA PRO A 71 -8.12 -9.76 6.13
C PRO A 71 -7.53 -8.59 6.93
N GLY A 72 -7.37 -7.43 6.29
CA GLY A 72 -6.70 -6.26 6.90
C GLY A 72 -5.44 -5.77 6.17
N GLY A 73 -4.90 -6.51 5.20
CA GLY A 73 -3.81 -6.04 4.32
C GLY A 73 -2.39 -6.49 4.70
N GLY A 74 -2.24 -7.34 5.71
CA GLY A 74 -0.94 -7.86 6.17
C GLY A 74 -0.80 -9.37 6.11
N SER A 75 0.34 -9.89 6.56
CA SER A 75 0.50 -11.31 6.89
C SER A 75 0.21 -11.53 8.39
N ARG A 76 0.05 -12.78 8.83
CA ARG A 76 -0.21 -13.09 10.26
C ARG A 76 0.92 -12.68 11.23
N GLY A 77 2.06 -12.20 10.74
CA GLY A 77 3.19 -11.72 11.55
C GLY A 77 3.71 -10.31 11.19
N ALA A 78 3.09 -9.61 10.24
CA ALA A 78 3.49 -8.24 9.87
C ALA A 78 2.29 -7.45 9.34
N PHE A 79 2.02 -6.31 9.96
CA PHE A 79 1.01 -5.37 9.49
C PHE A 79 1.59 -4.51 8.36
N THR A 80 0.80 -4.31 7.31
CA THR A 80 1.11 -3.40 6.20
C THR A 80 -0.18 -2.66 5.88
N LEU A 81 -0.07 -1.36 5.58
CA LEU A 81 -1.26 -0.56 5.26
C LEU A 81 -1.95 -1.12 4.00
N PRO A 82 -3.26 -1.39 4.05
CA PRO A 82 -3.99 -1.96 2.92
C PRO A 82 -4.12 -0.96 1.77
N CYS A 83 -4.19 0.35 2.06
CA CYS A 83 -4.18 1.42 1.07
C CYS A 83 -2.75 1.63 0.54
N ARG A 84 -2.55 1.46 -0.76
CA ARG A 84 -1.25 1.68 -1.43
C ARG A 84 -1.15 3.07 -2.04
N LYS A 85 -2.25 3.60 -2.58
CA LYS A 85 -2.26 4.85 -3.36
C LYS A 85 -3.54 5.63 -3.10
N MET A 86 -3.39 6.94 -2.93
CA MET A 86 -4.48 7.90 -2.75
C MET A 86 -4.44 8.89 -3.91
N ILE A 87 -5.47 8.86 -4.76
CA ILE A 87 -5.63 9.75 -5.91
C ILE A 87 -6.69 10.80 -5.57
N ILE A 88 -6.31 12.06 -5.68
CA ILE A 88 -7.13 13.23 -5.35
C ILE A 88 -7.43 13.99 -6.63
N TYR A 89 -8.66 13.88 -7.11
CA TYR A 89 -9.17 14.69 -8.21
C TYR A 89 -9.86 15.95 -7.69
N PHE A 90 -9.51 17.10 -8.25
CA PHE A 90 -10.15 18.39 -7.93
C PHE A 90 -10.15 19.33 -9.14
N CYS A 91 -11.06 20.30 -9.17
CA CYS A 91 -11.02 21.40 -10.15
C CYS A 91 -10.41 22.66 -9.48
N PRO A 92 -9.49 23.38 -10.13
CA PRO A 92 -8.98 24.66 -9.61
C PRO A 92 -10.07 25.73 -9.46
N ASN A 93 -10.93 25.87 -10.49
CA ASN A 93 -11.86 27.00 -10.62
C ASN A 93 -13.24 26.75 -10.01
N GLN A 94 -13.58 25.49 -9.67
CA GLN A 94 -14.93 25.16 -9.18
C GLN A 94 -15.08 25.56 -7.69
N PRO A 95 -16.23 26.15 -7.27
CA PRO A 95 -16.50 26.37 -5.85
C PRO A 95 -16.69 25.05 -5.09
N ALA A 96 -17.25 24.02 -5.75
CA ALA A 96 -17.52 22.72 -5.15
C ALA A 96 -16.29 21.91 -4.69
N SER A 97 -15.09 22.31 -5.12
CA SER A 97 -13.80 21.75 -4.71
C SER A 97 -13.01 22.64 -3.73
N ALA A 98 -13.59 23.75 -3.25
CA ALA A 98 -12.90 24.70 -2.37
C ALA A 98 -12.30 24.05 -1.11
N GLY A 99 -13.04 23.18 -0.41
CA GLY A 99 -12.52 22.49 0.78
C GLY A 99 -11.39 21.50 0.49
N VAL A 100 -11.34 20.91 -0.71
CA VAL A 100 -10.22 20.05 -1.14
C VAL A 100 -8.98 20.89 -1.46
N ARG A 101 -9.14 22.06 -2.08
CA ARG A 101 -8.04 23.01 -2.32
C ARG A 101 -7.42 23.49 -1.00
N LEU A 102 -8.26 23.93 -0.06
CA LEU A 102 -7.84 24.32 1.29
C LEU A 102 -7.15 23.18 2.05
N TRP A 103 -7.60 21.94 1.89
CA TRP A 103 -6.95 20.77 2.48
C TRP A 103 -5.56 20.50 1.85
N LEU A 104 -5.45 20.58 0.51
CA LEU A 104 -4.19 20.42 -0.21
C LEU A 104 -3.16 21.48 0.20
N GLU A 105 -3.58 22.73 0.41
CA GLU A 105 -2.71 23.83 0.85
C GLU A 105 -2.19 23.65 2.28
N LYS A 106 -3.05 23.21 3.21
CA LYS A 106 -2.76 23.20 4.66
C LYS A 106 -2.17 21.90 5.19
N GLU A 107 -2.59 20.76 4.64
CA GLU A 107 -2.43 19.46 5.31
C GLU A 107 -1.61 18.44 4.52
N VAL A 108 -1.59 18.47 3.18
CA VAL A 108 -1.07 17.37 2.35
C VAL A 108 0.33 16.89 2.73
N LYS A 109 1.24 17.82 3.09
CA LYS A 109 2.61 17.50 3.52
C LYS A 109 2.63 16.67 4.81
N LYS A 110 1.84 17.07 5.81
CA LYS A 110 1.71 16.37 7.11
C LYS A 110 1.13 14.96 6.94
N TRP A 111 0.26 14.75 5.96
CA TRP A 111 -0.30 13.43 5.64
C TRP A 111 0.70 12.54 4.89
N ALA A 112 1.51 13.10 3.98
CA ALA A 112 2.58 12.38 3.32
C ALA A 112 3.68 11.94 4.31
N GLU A 113 4.07 12.81 5.25
CA GLU A 113 5.00 12.50 6.34
C GLU A 113 4.45 11.43 7.29
N ARG A 114 3.15 11.48 7.62
CA ARG A 114 2.49 10.49 8.50
C ARG A 114 2.31 9.12 7.83
N TYR A 115 2.09 9.09 6.52
CA TYR A 115 1.80 7.88 5.75
C TYR A 115 2.78 7.71 4.57
N PRO A 116 4.09 7.49 4.84
CA PRO A 116 5.12 7.44 3.81
C PRO A 116 4.99 6.23 2.87
N THR A 117 4.28 5.17 3.29
CA THR A 117 3.99 3.99 2.48
C THR A 117 2.95 4.25 1.38
N VAL A 118 2.18 5.34 1.48
CA VAL A 118 1.06 5.63 0.57
C VAL A 118 1.51 6.60 -0.52
N GLU A 119 1.30 6.23 -1.77
CA GLU A 119 1.53 7.12 -2.92
C GLU A 119 0.41 8.17 -3.00
N TRP A 120 0.74 9.45 -2.80
CA TRP A 120 -0.22 10.56 -2.91
C TRP A 120 -0.16 11.19 -4.30
N VAL A 121 -1.21 11.00 -5.10
CA VAL A 121 -1.33 11.57 -6.45
C VAL A 121 -2.41 12.65 -6.46
N VAL A 122 -2.01 13.87 -6.83
CA VAL A 122 -2.91 15.03 -6.93
C VAL A 122 -3.05 15.38 -8.40
N SER A 123 -4.27 15.29 -8.95
CA SER A 123 -4.54 15.50 -10.38
C SER A 123 -5.66 16.51 -10.59
N PRO A 124 -5.41 17.68 -11.20
CA PRO A 124 -6.45 18.63 -11.54
C PRO A 124 -7.33 18.10 -12.69
N ARG A 125 -8.67 18.22 -12.56
CA ARG A 125 -9.65 17.91 -13.61
C ARG A 125 -10.60 19.10 -13.78
N LYS A 126 -10.60 19.71 -14.96
CA LYS A 126 -11.48 20.86 -15.28
C LYS A 126 -12.95 20.43 -15.30
N ALA A 127 -13.84 21.31 -14.84
CA ALA A 127 -15.31 21.14 -14.88
C ALA A 127 -15.86 19.84 -14.25
N GLN A 128 -15.10 19.20 -13.35
CA GLN A 128 -15.50 17.98 -12.65
C GLN A 128 -15.58 18.19 -11.14
N TYR A 129 -16.42 17.39 -10.49
CA TYR A 129 -16.53 17.37 -9.03
C TYR A 129 -15.33 16.67 -8.40
N PRO A 130 -14.94 17.06 -7.16
CA PRO A 130 -13.80 16.44 -6.51
C PRO A 130 -14.14 15.02 -6.03
N VAL A 131 -13.22 14.09 -6.28
CA VAL A 131 -13.33 12.67 -5.93
C VAL A 131 -12.01 12.21 -5.33
N LEU A 132 -12.10 11.50 -4.20
CA LEU A 132 -11.01 10.76 -3.59
C LEU A 132 -11.09 9.31 -4.06
N ILE A 133 -10.00 8.74 -4.56
CA ILE A 133 -9.90 7.33 -4.93
C ILE A 133 -8.73 6.70 -4.17
N ALA A 134 -9.02 5.68 -3.38
CA ALA A 134 -8.00 4.87 -2.72
C ALA A 134 -7.86 3.52 -3.44
N GLU A 135 -6.65 3.17 -3.85
CA GLU A 135 -6.31 1.86 -4.41
C GLU A 135 -5.64 0.99 -3.33
N TYR A 136 -6.12 -0.24 -3.21
CA TYR A 136 -5.71 -1.17 -2.17
C TYR A 136 -4.83 -2.30 -2.72
N THR A 137 -4.03 -2.91 -1.86
CA THR A 137 -3.22 -4.12 -2.14
C THR A 137 -4.01 -5.28 -2.76
N ASN A 138 -5.34 -5.27 -2.57
CA ASN A 138 -6.30 -6.23 -3.11
C ASN A 138 -6.59 -6.06 -4.62
N GLY A 139 -6.01 -5.06 -5.29
CA GLY A 139 -6.38 -4.67 -6.66
C GLY A 139 -7.76 -4.02 -6.79
N ARG A 140 -8.35 -3.57 -5.68
CA ARG A 140 -9.64 -2.87 -5.65
C ARG A 140 -9.43 -1.38 -5.40
N SER A 141 -10.32 -0.56 -5.93
CA SER A 141 -10.46 0.85 -5.56
C SER A 141 -11.67 1.08 -4.64
N LYS A 142 -11.64 2.17 -3.87
CA LYS A 142 -12.83 2.79 -3.26
C LYS A 142 -12.85 4.27 -3.59
N GLU A 143 -14.00 4.77 -3.99
CA GLU A 143 -14.19 6.14 -4.44
C GLU A 143 -15.17 6.88 -3.52
N ILE A 144 -14.84 8.12 -3.16
CA ILE A 144 -15.70 9.00 -2.35
C ILE A 144 -15.75 10.38 -2.99
N CYS A 145 -16.95 10.78 -3.43
CA CYS A 145 -17.24 12.14 -3.86
C CYS A 145 -17.24 13.10 -2.66
N VAL A 146 -16.45 14.18 -2.73
CA VAL A 146 -16.32 15.19 -1.66
C VAL A 146 -16.80 16.58 -2.08
N ARG A 147 -17.83 16.61 -2.95
CA ARG A 147 -18.54 17.83 -3.39
C ARG A 147 -19.03 18.65 -2.18
N ASN A 148 -18.70 19.95 -2.17
CA ASN A 148 -19.16 20.92 -1.16
C ASN A 148 -18.85 20.49 0.29
N ARG A 149 -17.77 19.74 0.51
CA ARG A 149 -17.29 19.39 1.85
C ARG A 149 -16.20 20.35 2.31
N GLU A 150 -16.22 20.63 3.61
CA GLU A 150 -15.21 21.44 4.28
C GLU A 150 -13.90 20.67 4.45
N HIS A 151 -12.78 21.36 4.68
CA HIS A 151 -11.44 20.74 4.75
C HIS A 151 -11.33 19.67 5.85
N THR A 152 -11.92 19.92 7.03
CA THR A 152 -12.07 18.96 8.15
C THR A 152 -12.78 17.68 7.71
N SER A 153 -13.91 17.82 7.01
CA SER A 153 -14.70 16.71 6.48
C SER A 153 -13.93 15.92 5.41
N VAL A 154 -13.13 16.60 4.58
CA VAL A 154 -12.25 15.95 3.59
C VAL A 154 -11.18 15.11 4.30
N ALA A 155 -10.50 15.65 5.31
CA ALA A 155 -9.51 14.93 6.12
C ALA A 155 -10.13 13.67 6.76
N SER A 156 -11.33 13.76 7.34
CA SER A 156 -12.06 12.60 7.90
C SER A 156 -12.42 11.54 6.84
N LYS A 157 -12.67 11.92 5.58
CA LYS A 157 -12.91 10.95 4.50
C LYS A 157 -11.61 10.31 3.99
N ILE A 158 -10.50 11.04 4.01
CA ILE A 158 -9.17 10.51 3.70
C ILE A 158 -8.75 9.49 4.77
N GLN A 159 -8.91 9.82 6.05
CA GLN A 159 -8.67 8.88 7.16
C GLN A 159 -9.48 7.59 7.00
N LEU A 160 -10.80 7.71 6.75
CA LEU A 160 -11.69 6.57 6.51
C LEU A 160 -11.23 5.67 5.35
N LEU A 161 -10.67 6.25 4.29
CA LEU A 161 -10.15 5.49 3.15
C LEU A 161 -8.82 4.79 3.46
N LEU A 162 -7.95 5.41 4.27
CA LEU A 162 -6.67 4.84 4.70
C LEU A 162 -6.88 3.67 5.69
N ASP A 163 -7.80 3.82 6.64
CA ASP A 163 -8.16 2.78 7.62
C ASP A 163 -8.95 1.61 7.01
N ALA A 164 -9.50 1.79 5.81
CA ALA A 164 -10.30 0.75 5.15
C ALA A 164 -9.42 -0.36 4.56
N SER A 165 -9.81 -1.62 4.78
CA SER A 165 -9.10 -2.81 4.25
C SER A 165 -9.26 -3.09 2.74
N GLY A 166 -9.87 -2.17 1.97
CA GLY A 166 -10.21 -2.41 0.55
C GLY A 166 -11.22 -3.56 0.28
N ARG A 167 -11.73 -4.24 1.31
CA ARG A 167 -12.79 -5.26 1.15
C ARG A 167 -14.12 -4.62 0.73
N LYS A 168 -14.93 -5.39 0.00
CA LYS A 168 -16.33 -5.03 -0.33
C LYS A 168 -17.10 -4.88 0.97
N ILE A 169 -17.88 -3.82 1.10
CA ILE A 169 -18.75 -3.63 2.25
C ILE A 169 -19.91 -4.63 2.15
N THR A 170 -20.03 -5.48 3.16
CA THR A 170 -21.06 -6.52 3.30
C THR A 170 -21.65 -6.43 4.71
N SER A 171 -22.85 -6.94 4.94
CA SER A 171 -23.42 -7.00 6.30
C SER A 171 -22.75 -8.11 7.12
N LEU A 172 -22.18 -7.77 8.29
CA LEU A 172 -21.56 -8.73 9.21
C LEU A 172 -22.58 -9.39 10.18
N LYS A 173 -23.87 -9.04 10.11
CA LYS A 173 -24.90 -9.39 11.13
C LYS A 173 -24.97 -10.88 11.51
N ARG A 174 -24.63 -11.81 10.61
CA ARG A 174 -24.65 -13.27 10.85
C ARG A 174 -23.27 -13.92 10.95
N ARG A 175 -22.20 -13.22 10.58
CA ARG A 175 -20.81 -13.74 10.52
C ARG A 175 -19.83 -12.66 10.96
N PRO A 176 -19.70 -12.40 12.28
CA PRO A 176 -18.74 -11.43 12.80
C PRO A 176 -17.30 -11.96 12.77
N VAL A 177 -17.12 -13.29 12.81
CA VAL A 177 -15.81 -13.96 12.82
C VAL A 177 -15.62 -14.76 11.54
N GLU A 178 -14.45 -14.63 10.92
CA GLU A 178 -14.00 -15.42 9.78
C GLU A 178 -12.77 -16.25 10.19
N SER A 179 -12.97 -17.54 10.50
CA SER A 179 -11.87 -18.47 10.80
C SER A 179 -11.53 -19.33 9.58
N THR A 180 -10.23 -19.55 9.36
CA THR A 180 -9.74 -20.61 8.44
C THR A 180 -9.64 -21.96 9.15
N ASN A 181 -9.49 -21.94 10.48
CA ASN A 181 -9.34 -23.13 11.29
C ASN A 181 -10.73 -23.74 11.58
N GLU A 182 -10.75 -25.06 11.77
CA GLU A 182 -11.91 -25.80 12.25
C GLU A 182 -12.23 -25.52 13.73
N SER A 183 -13.33 -26.09 14.23
CA SER A 183 -13.73 -26.01 15.63
C SER A 183 -12.71 -26.71 16.53
N ALA A 184 -12.20 -26.02 17.55
CA ALA A 184 -11.25 -26.57 18.52
C ALA A 184 -11.80 -27.75 19.35
N ARG A 185 -13.12 -27.98 19.34
CA ARG A 185 -13.79 -29.13 19.98
C ARG A 185 -14.24 -30.19 18.97
N GLY A 186 -13.81 -30.09 17.71
CA GLY A 186 -14.37 -30.86 16.60
C GLY A 186 -15.77 -30.41 16.20
N ILE A 187 -16.36 -31.14 15.25
CA ILE A 187 -17.75 -30.96 14.81
C ILE A 187 -18.65 -31.85 15.67
N TRP A 188 -19.81 -31.34 16.09
CA TRP A 188 -20.78 -32.13 16.86
C TRP A 188 -21.34 -33.29 16.03
N SER A 189 -21.50 -34.45 16.67
CA SER A 189 -22.02 -35.68 16.05
C SER A 189 -22.98 -36.39 17.02
N PRO A 190 -24.20 -36.77 16.59
CA PRO A 190 -25.20 -37.39 17.48
C PRO A 190 -24.71 -38.65 18.19
N MET A 191 -24.02 -39.54 17.47
CA MET A 191 -23.53 -40.83 17.98
C MET A 191 -22.49 -40.69 19.10
N HIS A 192 -21.78 -39.54 19.15
CA HIS A 192 -20.71 -39.29 20.11
C HIS A 192 -21.21 -38.60 21.39
N THR A 193 -22.51 -38.29 21.47
CA THR A 193 -23.14 -37.74 22.67
C THR A 193 -23.22 -38.78 23.80
N VAL A 194 -23.50 -38.33 25.02
CA VAL A 194 -23.76 -39.24 26.17
C VAL A 194 -25.12 -39.93 26.03
N GLU A 195 -26.08 -39.26 25.39
CA GLU A 195 -27.43 -39.77 25.15
C GLU A 195 -27.45 -40.80 24.02
N GLY A 196 -26.82 -40.51 22.88
CA GLY A 196 -26.72 -41.44 21.74
C GLY A 196 -26.02 -42.76 22.07
N ARG A 197 -25.12 -42.77 23.06
CA ARG A 197 -24.47 -44.00 23.57
C ARG A 197 -25.35 -44.84 24.51
N LYS A 198 -26.49 -44.32 24.98
CA LYS A 198 -27.46 -45.05 25.83
C LYS A 198 -28.63 -45.64 25.05
N ALA A 199 -28.73 -45.34 23.75
CA ALA A 199 -29.78 -45.80 22.86
C ALA A 199 -29.38 -47.07 22.06
N LEU A 200 -28.29 -47.72 22.49
CA LEU A 200 -27.72 -48.97 21.97
C LEU A 200 -27.61 -49.96 23.15
#